data_AF-A0A7V9DC21-F1
#
_entry.id   AF-A0A7V9DC21-F1
#
_cell.length_a   1.000
_cell.length_b   1.000
_cell.length_c   1.000
_cell.angle_alpha   90.00
_cell.angle_beta   90.00
_cell.angle_gamma   90.00
#
_symmetry.space_group_name_H-M   'P 1'
#
loop_
_entity.id
_entity.type
_entity.pdbx_description
1 polymer ?
#
loop_
_entity_poly.entity_id
_entity_poly.type
_entity_poly.pdbx_seq_one_letter_code
_entity_poly.pdbx_strand_id
1 'polypeptide(L)'
;ILSTDQSAKIESVVFNEFRIDGIPVTIEDYDSAFEIRRNENIGLPRPAQIFVPTERMIQAAWREFRDSREQWRVTGRAFVFGKFRKLGFYHKRVVPVDIDVLISNPLRRD
;
A
#
# COMPACT_ATOMS: atom_id res chain seq x y z
N ILE A 1 -31.87 13.37 -6.66
CA ILE A 1 -30.48 13.87 -6.73
C ILE A 1 -29.67 12.79 -7.42
N LEU A 2 -29.22 13.03 -8.66
CA LEU A 2 -28.60 12.01 -9.53
C LEU A 2 -27.32 11.47 -8.88
N SER A 3 -27.34 10.21 -8.46
CA SER A 3 -26.17 9.48 -7.97
C SER A 3 -25.19 9.36 -9.13
N THR A 4 -24.23 10.27 -9.20
CA THR A 4 -23.13 10.13 -10.14
C THR A 4 -22.24 9.02 -9.61
N ASP A 5 -22.28 7.85 -10.24
CA ASP A 5 -21.36 6.74 -9.98
C ASP A 5 -19.92 7.25 -10.13
N GLN A 6 -19.32 7.61 -8.99
CA GLN A 6 -17.90 7.93 -8.93
C GLN A 6 -17.17 6.58 -8.92
N SER A 7 -16.50 6.31 -10.03
CA SER A 7 -15.62 5.16 -10.20
C SER A 7 -14.27 5.64 -10.68
N ALA A 8 -13.23 4.85 -10.45
CA ALA A 8 -11.94 5.06 -11.07
C ALA A 8 -11.37 3.74 -11.56
N LYS A 9 -10.69 3.81 -12.70
CA LYS A 9 -9.86 2.72 -13.19
C LYS A 9 -8.42 3.03 -12.81
N ILE A 10 -7.88 2.26 -11.88
CA ILE A 10 -6.48 2.31 -11.50
C ILE A 10 -5.69 1.56 -12.58
N GLU A 11 -4.66 2.21 -13.09
CA GLU A 11 -3.76 1.66 -14.11
C GLU A 11 -2.53 1.05 -13.44
N SER A 12 -1.97 1.73 -12.43
CA SER A 12 -0.87 1.20 -11.61
C SER A 12 -0.77 1.90 -10.24
N VAL A 13 0.00 1.31 -9.32
CA VAL A 13 0.37 1.92 -8.04
C VAL A 13 1.88 1.82 -7.86
N VAL A 14 2.54 2.96 -7.68
CA VAL A 14 3.98 3.01 -7.41
C VAL A 14 4.21 3.20 -5.92
N PHE A 15 5.11 2.42 -5.33
CA PHE A 15 5.38 2.49 -3.89
C PHE A 15 6.72 3.17 -3.60
N ASN A 16 6.72 4.15 -2.70
CA ASN A 16 7.90 4.95 -2.40
C ASN A 16 8.18 5.04 -0.88
N GLU A 17 9.46 4.96 -0.53
CA GLU A 17 10.00 5.20 0.81
C GLU A 17 9.37 4.38 1.95
N PHE A 18 8.93 3.16 1.64
CA PHE A 18 8.28 2.30 2.63
C PHE A 18 9.23 1.83 3.75
N ARG A 19 8.68 1.79 4.96
CA ARG A 19 9.37 1.34 6.17
C ARG A 19 8.44 0.50 7.04
N ILE A 20 8.98 -0.57 7.60
CA ILE A 20 8.33 -1.41 8.62
C ILE A 20 9.13 -1.23 9.91
N ASP A 21 8.53 -0.64 10.95
CA ASP A 21 9.21 -0.28 12.21
C ASP A 21 10.53 0.49 11.99
N GLY A 22 10.51 1.39 11.00
CA GLY A 22 11.66 2.22 10.62
C GLY A 22 12.70 1.51 9.74
N ILE A 23 12.52 0.22 9.44
CA ILE A 23 13.39 -0.54 8.55
C ILE A 23 12.94 -0.31 7.11
N PRO A 24 13.80 0.23 6.23
CA PRO A 24 13.40 0.54 4.87
C PRO A 24 13.29 -0.73 4.02
N VAL A 25 12.14 -0.89 3.37
CA VAL A 25 11.79 -2.01 2.50
C VAL A 25 11.44 -1.51 1.11
N THR A 26 11.61 -2.37 0.11
CA THR A 26 11.17 -2.08 -1.25
C THR A 26 9.88 -2.86 -1.50
N ILE A 27 8.88 -2.21 -2.07
CA ILE A 27 7.65 -2.87 -2.52
C ILE A 27 7.66 -2.81 -4.05
N GLU A 28 7.42 -3.93 -4.70
CA GLU A 28 7.29 -3.98 -6.15
C GLU A 28 6.08 -3.15 -6.60
N ASP A 29 6.27 -2.33 -7.64
CA ASP A 29 5.20 -1.53 -8.20
C ASP A 29 4.06 -2.42 -8.70
N TYR A 30 2.84 -1.98 -8.45
CA TYR A 30 1.65 -2.73 -8.79
C TYR A 30 1.15 -2.33 -10.18
N ASP A 31 1.53 -3.10 -11.19
CA ASP A 31 1.21 -2.82 -12.59
C ASP A 31 -0.09 -3.48 -13.09
N SER A 32 -0.91 -4.00 -12.17
CA SER A 32 -2.21 -4.58 -12.51
C SER A 32 -3.30 -3.52 -12.48
N ALA A 33 -4.02 -3.35 -13.58
CA ALA A 33 -5.19 -2.48 -13.60
C ALA A 33 -6.36 -3.08 -12.80
N PHE A 34 -7.10 -2.24 -12.09
CA PHE A 34 -8.32 -2.62 -11.37
C PHE A 34 -9.29 -1.44 -11.23
N GLU A 35 -10.55 -1.72 -10.91
CA GLU A 35 -11.57 -0.68 -10.74
C GLU A 35 -11.89 -0.48 -9.27
N ILE A 36 -12.06 0.78 -8.88
CA ILE A 36 -12.55 1.17 -7.57
C ILE A 36 -13.87 1.90 -7.72
N ARG A 37 -14.78 1.67 -6.78
CA ARG A 37 -16.09 2.33 -6.71
C ARG A 37 -16.17 3.13 -5.41
N ARG A 38 -16.97 4.19 -5.45
CA ARG A 38 -17.21 5.03 -4.27
C ARG A 38 -17.80 4.21 -3.12
N ASN A 39 -17.26 4.43 -1.92
CA ASN A 39 -17.70 3.81 -0.66
C ASN A 39 -17.53 2.28 -0.62
N GLU A 40 -16.76 1.69 -1.54
CA GLU A 40 -16.38 0.28 -1.46
C GLU A 40 -14.97 0.18 -0.89
N ASN A 41 -14.81 -0.66 0.14
CA ASN A 41 -13.49 -1.05 0.60
C ASN A 41 -12.95 -2.11 -0.36
N ILE A 42 -11.80 -1.85 -0.96
CA ILE A 42 -11.20 -2.74 -1.95
C ILE A 42 -9.78 -3.09 -1.53
N GLY A 43 -9.51 -4.39 -1.45
CA GLY A 43 -8.15 -4.90 -1.37
C GLY A 43 -7.51 -4.90 -2.76
N LEU A 44 -6.18 -4.84 -2.82
CA LEU A 44 -5.49 -5.09 -4.08
C LEU A 44 -5.88 -6.48 -4.61
N PRO A 45 -6.32 -6.62 -5.87
CA PRO A 45 -6.74 -7.91 -6.42
C PRO A 45 -5.67 -9.00 -6.38
N ARG A 46 -4.41 -8.58 -6.36
CA ARG A 46 -3.24 -9.43 -6.10
C ARG A 46 -2.43 -8.80 -4.96
N PRO A 47 -1.84 -9.59 -4.07
CA PRO A 47 -0.98 -9.06 -3.03
C PRO A 47 0.19 -8.25 -3.61
N ALA A 48 0.57 -7.16 -2.94
CA ALA A 48 1.81 -6.47 -3.25
C ALA A 48 3.01 -7.31 -2.77
N GLN A 49 4.09 -7.35 -3.55
CA GLN A 49 5.29 -8.08 -3.19
C GLN A 49 6.28 -7.17 -2.48
N ILE A 50 6.79 -7.61 -1.34
CA ILE A 50 7.76 -6.86 -0.54
C ILE A 50 9.11 -7.54 -0.65
N PHE A 51 10.12 -6.77 -1.07
CA PHE A 51 11.51 -7.18 -1.08
C PHE A 51 12.26 -6.55 0.10
N VAL A 52 12.82 -7.40 0.95
CA VAL A 52 13.67 -7.00 2.07
C VAL A 52 15.11 -7.44 1.77
N PRO A 53 16.04 -6.51 1.56
CA PRO A 53 17.44 -6.85 1.32
C PRO A 53 18.04 -7.66 2.48
N THR A 54 18.83 -8.69 2.17
CA THR A 54 19.37 -9.65 3.14
C THR A 54 20.17 -9.01 4.27
N GLU A 55 20.95 -7.97 3.97
CA GLU A 55 21.75 -7.20 4.94
C GLU A 55 20.86 -6.55 6.01
N ARG A 56 19.65 -6.15 5.63
CA ARG A 56 18.67 -5.48 6.50
C ARG A 56 17.82 -6.50 7.26
N MET A 57 17.65 -7.71 6.73
CA MET A 57 16.97 -8.78 7.45
C MET A 57 17.67 -9.14 8.76
N ILE A 58 19.02 -9.14 8.79
CA ILE A 58 19.78 -9.44 10.01
C ILE A 58 19.53 -8.36 11.08
N GLN A 59 19.53 -7.08 10.70
CA GLN A 59 19.22 -5.98 11.63
C GLN A 59 17.76 -6.02 12.10
N ALA A 60 16.84 -6.38 11.22
CA ALA A 60 15.43 -6.55 11.53
C ALA A 60 15.22 -7.67 12.55
N ALA A 61 15.81 -8.84 12.30
CA ALA A 61 15.74 -9.98 13.21
C ALA A 61 16.36 -9.67 14.59
N TRP A 62 17.48 -8.94 14.63
CA TRP A 62 18.10 -8.51 15.89
C TRP A 62 17.23 -7.53 16.69
N ARG A 63 16.55 -6.59 16.02
CA ARG A 63 15.61 -5.68 16.68
C ARG A 63 14.38 -6.42 17.17
N GLU A 64 13.81 -7.30 16.35
CA GLU A 64 12.66 -8.12 16.72
C GLU A 64 12.96 -9.01 17.94
N PHE A 65 14.14 -9.63 17.97
CA PHE A 65 14.57 -10.43 19.12
C PHE A 65 14.70 -9.61 20.42
N ARG A 66 15.09 -8.33 20.30
CA ARG A 66 15.30 -7.45 21.46
C ARG A 66 14.04 -6.68 21.89
N ASP A 67 13.17 -6.32 20.96
CA ASP A 67 11.99 -5.45 21.15
C ASP A 67 10.83 -5.97 20.28
N SER A 68 10.39 -7.20 20.55
CA SER A 68 9.28 -7.86 19.83
C SER A 68 7.95 -7.18 20.16
N ARG A 69 7.41 -6.41 19.21
CA ARG A 69 6.14 -5.68 19.35
C ARG A 69 4.95 -6.54 18.95
N GLU A 70 3.77 -6.26 19.48
CA GLU A 70 2.53 -6.94 19.05
C GLU A 70 2.10 -6.51 17.65
N GLN A 71 2.37 -5.26 17.30
CA GLN A 71 2.02 -4.66 16.02
C GLN A 71 3.24 -4.00 15.40
N TRP A 72 3.37 -4.15 14.09
CA TRP A 72 4.36 -3.43 13.29
C TRP A 72 3.72 -2.22 12.65
N ARG A 73 4.44 -1.09 12.69
CA ARG A 73 4.03 0.14 12.00
C ARG A 73 4.61 0.17 10.60
N VAL A 74 3.73 0.21 9.60
CA VAL A 74 4.09 0.35 8.19
C VAL A 74 3.83 1.78 7.77
N THR A 75 4.88 2.45 7.31
CA THR A 75 4.81 3.83 6.80
C THR A 75 5.35 3.91 5.38
N GLY A 76 4.84 4.84 4.57
CA GLY A 76 5.32 5.06 3.21
C GLY A 76 4.38 5.94 2.41
N ARG A 77 4.66 6.12 1.12
CA ARG A 77 3.79 6.84 0.18
C ARG A 77 3.53 6.00 -1.05
N ALA A 78 2.27 5.82 -1.41
CA ALA A 78 1.87 5.22 -2.67
C ALA A 78 1.43 6.31 -3.66
N PHE A 79 1.81 6.19 -4.92
CA PHE A 79 1.31 7.03 -6.01
C PHE A 79 0.36 6.20 -6.85
N VAL A 80 -0.93 6.54 -6.81
CA VAL A 80 -1.99 5.82 -7.52
C VAL A 80 -2.22 6.49 -8.87
N PHE A 81 -1.90 5.80 -9.95
CA PHE A 81 -2.11 6.25 -11.33
C PHE A 81 -3.42 5.71 -11.84
N GLY A 82 -4.30 6.58 -12.33
CA GLY A 82 -5.58 6.11 -12.83
C GLY A 82 -6.40 7.15 -13.58
N LYS A 83 -7.55 6.68 -14.08
CA LYS A 83 -8.59 7.48 -14.71
C LYS A 83 -9.78 7.59 -13.77
N PHE A 84 -10.05 8.79 -13.31
CA PHE A 84 -11.11 9.08 -12.34
C PHE A 84 -12.33 9.66 -13.06
N ARG A 85 -13.51 9.08 -12.80
CA ARG A 85 -14.76 9.52 -13.40
C ARG A 85 -15.36 10.69 -12.61
N LYS A 86 -15.65 11.79 -13.30
CA LYS A 86 -16.38 12.93 -12.74
C LYS A 86 -17.32 13.48 -13.82
N LEU A 87 -18.61 13.59 -13.49
CA LEU A 87 -19.66 14.14 -14.38
C LEU A 87 -19.69 13.50 -15.78
N GLY A 88 -19.51 12.18 -15.87
CA GLY A 88 -19.54 11.44 -17.14
C GLY A 88 -18.20 11.40 -17.90
N PHE A 89 -17.20 12.19 -17.51
CA PHE A 89 -15.88 12.22 -18.14
C PHE A 89 -14.82 11.50 -17.29
N TYR A 90 -13.79 10.96 -17.93
CA TYR A 90 -12.63 10.35 -17.28
C TYR A 90 -11.41 11.26 -17.38
N HIS A 91 -10.73 11.49 -16.26
CA HIS A 91 -9.51 12.28 -16.20
C HIS A 91 -8.35 11.43 -15.69
N LYS A 92 -7.23 11.41 -16.42
CA LYS A 92 -5.98 10.84 -15.92
C LYS A 92 -5.44 11.71 -14.78
N ARG A 93 -5.12 11.08 -13.65
CA ARG A 93 -4.52 11.72 -12.47
C ARG A 93 -3.55 10.76 -11.78
N VAL A 94 -2.62 11.36 -11.05
CA VAL A 94 -1.78 10.69 -10.06
C VAL A 94 -2.22 11.21 -8.71
N VAL A 95 -2.52 10.31 -7.78
CA VAL A 95 -2.95 10.66 -6.42
C VAL A 95 -1.91 10.13 -5.45
N PRO A 96 -1.20 11.00 -4.70
CA PRO A 96 -0.35 10.56 -3.61
C PRO A 96 -1.21 10.13 -2.42
N VAL A 97 -0.90 8.99 -1.85
CA VAL A 97 -1.55 8.40 -0.67
C VAL A 97 -0.50 8.10 0.37
N ASP A 98 -0.55 8.81 1.49
CA ASP A 98 0.30 8.53 2.63
C ASP A 98 -0.23 7.31 3.39
N ILE A 99 0.65 6.35 3.63
CA ILE A 99 0.36 5.13 4.36
C ILE A 99 0.99 5.24 5.74
N ASP A 100 0.17 5.04 6.77
CA ASP A 100 0.59 4.89 8.16
C ASP A 100 -0.41 3.95 8.83
N VAL A 101 -0.05 2.66 8.88
CA VAL A 101 -0.93 1.60 9.37
C VAL A 101 -0.20 0.70 10.35
N LEU A 102 -0.96 0.12 11.28
CA LEU A 102 -0.49 -0.91 12.18
C LEU A 102 -0.97 -2.27 11.65
N ILE A 103 -0.04 -3.21 11.49
CA ILE A 103 -0.33 -4.60 11.13
C ILE A 103 0.05 -5.51 12.30
N SER A 104 -0.63 -6.63 12.47
CA SER A 104 -0.21 -7.64 13.44
C SER A 104 1.19 -8.14 13.11
N ASN A 105 2.03 -8.33 14.12
CA ASN A 105 3.37 -8.86 13.94
C ASN A 105 3.28 -10.31 13.42
N PRO A 106 3.71 -10.60 12.17
CA PRO A 106 3.59 -11.93 11.59
C PRO A 106 4.53 -12.97 12.22
N LEU A 107 5.49 -12.54 13.04
CA LEU A 107 6.46 -13.40 13.71
C LEU A 107 6.03 -13.79 15.13
N ARG A 108 5.01 -13.14 15.71
CA ARG A 108 4.38 -13.62 16.94
C ARG A 108 3.27 -14.60 16.57
N ARG A 109 3.32 -15.81 17.14
CA ARG A 109 2.15 -16.68 17.20
C ARG A 109 1.24 -16.16 18.31
N ASP A 110 -0.04 -16.02 17.98
CA ASP A 110 -1.11 -15.82 18.95
C ASP A 110 -1.16 -16.98 19.97
#